data_AF-A0A2V8PGR1-F1
#
_entry.id   AF-A0A2V8PGR1-F1
#
_cell.length_a   1.000
_cell.length_b   1.000
_cell.length_c   1.000
_cell.angle_alpha   90.00
_cell.angle_beta   90.00
_cell.angle_gamma   90.00
#
_symmetry.space_group_name_H-M   'P 1'
#
loop_
_entity.id
_entity.type
_entity.pdbx_description
1 polymer ?
#
loop_
_entity_poly.entity_id
_entity_poly.type
_entity_poly.pdbx_seq_one_letter_code
_entity_poly.pdbx_strand_id
1 'polypeptide(L)'
;MRNPAKNIPRVIGLLLALGGLILNGSPVSKFVKATIRPSQPDATLSIPGWNLSSNLNKGRLNHTATLLPNGKVLVAGGEDLGAGVAAASAELYDATENWNETGNLKTGRYLHTATLLTNGKVVIAGGCGSSQPCGPLNSAELYDATTGTWTSIGN
;
A
#
# COMPACT_ATOMS: atom_id res chain seq x y z
N MET A 1 -40.25 -23.37 -5.92
CA MET A 1 -39.34 -22.88 -4.86
C MET A 1 -38.00 -22.53 -5.52
N ARG A 2 -37.73 -21.26 -5.81
CA ARG A 2 -36.45 -20.80 -6.40
C ARG A 2 -35.59 -20.22 -5.29
N ASN A 3 -34.34 -20.67 -5.21
CA ASN A 3 -33.34 -20.18 -4.27
C ASN A 3 -32.87 -18.78 -4.70
N PRO A 4 -32.95 -17.72 -3.88
CA PRO A 4 -32.46 -16.40 -4.27
C PRO A 4 -30.92 -16.40 -4.26
N ALA A 5 -30.35 -16.04 -5.41
CA ALA A 5 -28.91 -15.84 -5.57
C ALA A 5 -28.40 -14.76 -4.60
N LYS A 6 -27.36 -15.11 -3.85
CA LYS A 6 -26.66 -14.22 -2.91
C LYS A 6 -25.88 -13.18 -3.73
N ASN A 7 -26.41 -11.96 -3.85
CA ASN A 7 -25.69 -10.83 -4.44
C ASN A 7 -24.49 -10.49 -3.55
N ILE A 8 -23.30 -10.90 -3.96
CA ILE A 8 -22.03 -10.50 -3.33
C ILE A 8 -21.48 -9.33 -4.15
N PRO A 9 -21.54 -8.07 -3.67
CA PRO A 9 -20.88 -6.98 -4.36
C PRO A 9 -19.36 -7.19 -4.27
N ARG A 10 -18.72 -7.48 -5.40
CA ARG A 10 -17.26 -7.48 -5.54
C ARG A 10 -16.80 -6.07 -5.88
N VAL A 11 -16.37 -5.32 -4.87
CA VAL A 11 -15.65 -4.07 -5.09
C VAL A 11 -14.17 -4.43 -5.25
N ILE A 12 -13.69 -4.48 -6.49
CA ILE A 12 -12.26 -4.54 -6.81
C ILE A 12 -11.83 -3.10 -7.10
N GLY A 13 -11.38 -2.40 -6.06
CA GLY A 13 -10.79 -1.07 -6.20
C GLY A 13 -9.31 -1.21 -6.54
N LEU A 14 -8.93 -0.81 -7.75
CA LEU A 14 -7.55 -0.66 -8.20
C LEU A 14 -6.91 0.51 -7.42
N LEU A 15 -5.97 0.19 -6.52
CA LEU A 15 -5.22 1.16 -5.73
C LEU A 15 -4.02 1.68 -6.55
N LEU A 16 -4.14 2.87 -7.13
CA LEU A 16 -3.00 3.59 -7.71
C LEU A 16 -2.48 4.58 -6.67
N ALA A 17 -1.36 4.25 -6.02
CA ALA A 17 -0.63 5.17 -5.17
C ALA A 17 0.30 6.04 -6.04
N LEU A 18 -0.17 7.23 -6.40
CA LEU A 18 0.71 8.35 -6.74
C LEU A 18 0.44 9.45 -5.70
N GLY A 19 1.43 9.70 -4.84
CA GLY A 19 1.40 10.81 -3.88
C GLY A 19 0.24 10.76 -2.87
N GLY A 20 0.44 10.04 -1.76
CA GLY A 20 -0.27 10.30 -0.49
C GLY A 20 -1.79 10.05 -0.42
N LEU A 21 -2.45 9.58 -1.48
CA LEU A 21 -3.89 9.33 -1.45
C LEU A 21 -4.21 7.83 -1.48
N ILE A 22 -4.65 7.28 -0.34
CA ILE A 22 -5.25 5.94 -0.29
C ILE A 22 -6.77 6.09 -0.51
N LEU A 23 -7.25 5.58 -1.64
CA LEU A 23 -8.67 5.61 -2.04
C LEU A 23 -9.43 4.44 -1.39
N ASN A 24 -10.15 4.69 -0.28
CA ASN A 24 -11.11 3.71 0.24
C ASN A 24 -12.47 3.89 -0.45
N GLY A 25 -12.90 2.86 -1.18
CA GLY A 25 -14.07 2.90 -2.05
C GLY A 25 -15.39 3.22 -1.33
N SER A 26 -15.91 4.42 -1.56
CA SER A 26 -17.34 4.72 -1.48
C SER A 26 -17.94 4.73 -2.89
N PRO A 27 -19.19 4.29 -3.11
CA PRO A 27 -19.86 4.44 -4.41
C PRO A 27 -19.91 5.93 -4.78
N VAL A 28 -19.30 6.30 -5.91
CA VAL A 28 -19.25 7.68 -6.38
C VAL A 28 -20.63 8.07 -6.91
N SER A 29 -21.56 8.44 -6.03
CA SER A 29 -22.90 8.90 -6.42
C SER A 29 -23.15 10.38 -6.18
N LYS A 30 -22.21 11.14 -5.60
CA LYS A 30 -22.35 12.60 -5.42
C LYS A 30 -21.00 13.31 -5.52
N PHE A 31 -20.86 14.19 -6.50
CA PHE A 31 -19.81 15.21 -6.50
C PHE A 31 -20.20 16.32 -5.52
N VAL A 32 -19.40 16.54 -4.47
CA VAL A 32 -19.56 17.68 -3.56
C VAL A 32 -18.48 18.70 -3.90
N LYS A 33 -18.89 19.94 -4.19
CA LYS A 33 -17.98 21.05 -4.51
C LYS A 33 -17.40 21.60 -3.20
N ALA A 34 -16.09 21.50 -3.02
CA ALA A 34 -15.40 22.14 -1.89
C ALA A 34 -15.29 23.65 -2.15
N THR A 35 -15.84 24.47 -1.24
CA THR A 35 -15.68 25.93 -1.27
C THR A 35 -14.54 26.30 -0.31
N ILE A 36 -13.41 26.76 -0.85
CA ILE A 36 -12.26 27.20 -0.05
C ILE A 36 -12.52 28.62 0.47
N ARG A 37 -12.38 28.84 1.79
CA ARG A 37 -12.35 30.19 2.40
C ARG A 37 -10.88 30.60 2.60
N PRO A 38 -10.38 31.66 1.93
CA PRO A 38 -8.94 31.98 1.90
C PRO A 38 -8.30 32.44 3.22
N SER A 39 -9.04 32.53 4.34
CA SER A 39 -8.59 33.21 5.56
C SER A 39 -8.23 32.29 6.74
N GLN A 40 -8.14 30.98 6.53
CA GLN A 40 -7.76 30.01 7.57
C GLN A 40 -6.59 29.16 7.05
N PRO A 41 -5.35 29.43 7.47
CA PRO A 41 -4.19 28.65 7.04
C PRO A 41 -4.17 27.20 7.58
N ASP A 42 -5.15 26.83 8.41
CA ASP A 42 -5.36 25.47 8.93
C ASP A 42 -6.80 24.97 8.68
N ALA A 43 -7.36 25.31 7.51
CA ALA A 43 -8.60 24.70 7.07
C ALA A 43 -8.34 23.21 6.75
N THR A 44 -8.41 22.36 7.78
CA THR A 44 -8.50 20.92 7.62
C THR A 44 -9.63 20.62 6.63
N LEU A 45 -9.26 20.12 5.45
CA LEU A 45 -10.20 19.72 4.43
C LEU A 45 -10.96 18.48 4.94
N SER A 46 -12.02 18.71 5.71
CA SER A 46 -13.02 17.69 6.00
C SER A 46 -13.92 17.55 4.77
N ILE A 47 -13.45 16.78 3.79
CA ILE A 47 -14.34 16.25 2.76
C ILE A 47 -15.19 15.16 3.43
N PRO A 48 -16.53 15.31 3.51
CA PRO A 48 -17.37 14.32 4.21
C PRO A 48 -17.14 12.93 3.62
N GLY A 49 -16.75 11.99 4.47
CA GLY A 49 -16.43 10.62 4.06
C GLY A 49 -14.95 10.34 3.77
N TRP A 50 -14.06 11.32 3.89
CA TRP A 50 -12.62 11.07 3.91
C TRP A 50 -11.97 11.68 5.14
N ASN A 51 -11.23 10.83 5.86
CA ASN A 51 -10.32 11.25 6.90
C ASN A 51 -8.90 11.05 6.37
N LEU A 52 -8.07 12.09 6.45
CA LEU A 52 -6.64 11.95 6.19
C LEU A 52 -6.06 10.99 7.24
N SER A 53 -5.37 9.93 6.79
CA SER A 53 -4.54 9.12 7.68
C SER A 53 -3.27 9.89 8.06
N SER A 54 -2.58 9.45 9.11
CA SER A 54 -1.24 9.96 9.37
C SER A 54 -0.27 9.64 8.21
N ASN A 55 0.89 10.29 8.23
CA ASN A 55 1.97 10.03 7.26
C ASN A 55 2.57 8.64 7.46
N LEU A 56 3.14 8.09 6.39
CA LEU A 56 4.10 6.97 6.47
C LEU A 56 5.25 7.34 7.40
N ASN A 57 5.79 6.35 8.10
CA ASN A 57 6.98 6.53 8.95
C ASN A 57 8.21 6.86 8.10
N LYS A 58 8.28 6.33 6.87
CA LYS A 58 9.36 6.62 5.91
C LYS A 58 8.79 7.04 4.56
N GLY A 59 9.18 8.25 4.13
CA GLY A 59 8.85 8.76 2.80
C GLY A 59 9.47 7.89 1.71
N ARG A 60 8.65 7.44 0.76
CA ARG A 60 9.07 6.49 -0.29
C ARG A 60 8.32 6.70 -1.59
N LEU A 61 8.96 6.39 -2.72
CA LEU A 61 8.34 6.30 -4.05
C LEU A 61 8.61 4.95 -4.70
N ASN A 62 7.93 4.61 -5.80
CA ASN A 62 8.10 3.32 -6.50
C ASN A 62 7.91 2.07 -5.60
N HIS A 63 7.12 2.20 -4.53
CA HIS A 63 6.72 1.12 -3.64
C HIS A 63 5.46 0.43 -4.16
N THR A 64 5.09 -0.70 -3.56
CA THR A 64 3.79 -1.34 -3.79
C THR A 64 2.90 -1.24 -2.55
N ALA A 65 1.58 -1.26 -2.76
CA ALA A 65 0.58 -1.26 -1.69
C ALA A 65 -0.43 -2.39 -1.95
N THR A 66 -0.60 -3.31 -0.99
CA THR A 66 -1.45 -4.49 -1.13
C THR A 66 -2.48 -4.55 0.01
N LEU A 67 -3.77 -4.54 -0.32
CA LEU A 67 -4.84 -4.79 0.66
C LEU A 67 -4.81 -6.26 1.09
N LEU A 68 -4.68 -6.50 2.39
CA LEU A 68 -4.63 -7.83 2.98
C LEU A 68 -6.03 -8.31 3.40
N PRO A 69 -6.25 -9.65 3.53
CA PRO A 69 -7.54 -10.19 3.96
C PRO A 69 -8.02 -9.74 5.34
N ASN A 70 -7.10 -9.31 6.21
CA ASN A 70 -7.40 -8.77 7.53
C ASN A 70 -7.80 -7.27 7.51
N GLY A 71 -7.91 -6.66 6.32
CA GLY A 71 -8.30 -5.26 6.16
C GLY A 71 -7.16 -4.25 6.26
N LYS A 72 -5.94 -4.69 6.61
CA LYS A 72 -4.75 -3.81 6.62
C LYS A 72 -4.18 -3.65 5.22
N VAL A 73 -3.44 -2.56 4.98
CA VAL A 73 -2.71 -2.35 3.72
C VAL A 73 -1.21 -2.51 3.97
N LEU A 74 -0.57 -3.46 3.28
CA LEU A 74 0.89 -3.62 3.26
C LEU A 74 1.51 -2.68 2.24
N VAL A 75 2.31 -1.73 2.69
CA VAL A 75 3.21 -0.92 1.87
C VAL A 75 4.62 -1.49 1.97
N ALA A 76 5.23 -1.87 0.85
CA ALA A 76 6.51 -2.57 0.86
C ALA A 76 7.50 -1.99 -0.15
N GLY A 77 8.77 -1.93 0.28
CA GLY A 77 9.90 -1.48 -0.52
C GLY A 77 9.75 -0.04 -1.03
N GLY A 78 10.23 0.21 -2.24
CA GLY A 78 10.31 1.54 -2.83
C GLY A 78 11.71 2.14 -2.69
N GLU A 79 11.83 3.40 -3.09
CA GLU A 79 13.05 4.19 -2.98
C GLU A 79 12.89 5.13 -1.79
N ASP A 80 13.81 5.02 -0.82
CA ASP A 80 13.88 5.96 0.30
C ASP A 80 14.41 7.30 -0.22
N LEU A 81 13.55 8.31 -0.22
CA LEU A 81 13.88 9.63 -0.75
C LEU A 81 14.98 10.36 0.04
N GLY A 82 15.16 10.03 1.32
CA GLY A 82 16.22 10.63 2.14
C GLY A 82 17.61 10.08 1.80
N ALA A 83 17.67 8.85 1.30
CA ALA A 83 18.92 8.13 1.05
C ALA A 83 19.18 7.80 -0.43
N GLY A 84 18.18 7.89 -1.31
CA GLY A 84 18.29 7.53 -2.74
C GLY A 84 18.58 6.04 -2.96
N VAL A 85 18.16 5.18 -2.03
CA VAL A 85 18.45 3.74 -2.05
C VAL A 85 17.18 2.91 -2.02
N ALA A 86 17.29 1.67 -2.50
CA ALA A 86 16.22 0.70 -2.45
C ALA A 86 15.88 0.36 -0.98
N ALA A 87 14.64 0.65 -0.58
CA ALA A 87 14.15 0.39 0.77
C ALA A 87 13.83 -1.10 0.95
N ALA A 88 14.30 -1.65 2.06
CA ALA A 88 13.87 -2.96 2.55
C ALA A 88 12.72 -2.87 3.55
N SER A 89 12.34 -1.67 3.97
CA SER A 89 11.29 -1.46 4.96
C SER A 89 9.90 -1.70 4.37
N ALA A 90 9.00 -2.15 5.24
CA ALA A 90 7.59 -2.29 4.96
C ALA A 90 6.77 -1.76 6.15
N GLU A 91 5.56 -1.29 5.85
CA GLU A 91 4.64 -0.70 6.82
C GLU A 91 3.23 -1.24 6.58
N LEU A 92 2.48 -1.44 7.66
CA LEU A 92 1.07 -1.79 7.63
C LEU A 92 0.23 -0.57 8.02
N TYR A 93 -0.69 -0.20 7.15
CA TYR A 93 -1.76 0.72 7.52
C TYR A 93 -2.92 -0.06 8.14
N ASP A 94 -3.29 0.34 9.35
CA ASP A 94 -4.52 -0.05 10.02
C ASP A 94 -5.42 1.19 10.18
N ALA A 95 -6.70 1.06 9.84
CA ALA A 95 -7.67 2.16 10.00
C ALA A 95 -7.87 2.57 11.47
N THR A 96 -7.56 1.69 12.43
CA THR A 96 -7.70 1.98 13.88
C THR A 96 -6.43 2.49 14.53
N GLU A 97 -5.26 2.08 14.02
CA GLU A 97 -3.95 2.31 14.67
C GLU A 97 -2.94 3.04 13.75
N ASN A 98 -3.41 3.54 12.60
CA ASN A 98 -2.58 4.16 11.56
C ASN A 98 -1.41 3.25 11.11
N TRP A 99 -0.25 3.84 10.79
CA TRP A 99 0.90 3.17 10.17
C TRP A 99 1.82 2.53 11.21
N ASN A 100 2.08 1.24 11.04
CA ASN A 100 2.97 0.46 11.89
C ASN A 100 4.07 -0.19 11.05
N GLU A 101 5.33 -0.15 11.49
CA GLU A 101 6.40 -0.91 10.83
C GLU A 101 6.15 -2.42 10.96
N THR A 102 6.46 -3.18 9.90
CA THR A 102 6.45 -4.65 9.92
C THR A 102 7.83 -5.18 9.56
N GLY A 103 7.98 -6.50 9.43
CA GLY A 103 9.26 -7.10 9.04
C GLY A 103 9.80 -6.50 7.74
N ASN A 104 11.12 -6.45 7.65
CA ASN A 104 11.83 -5.97 6.47
C ASN A 104 12.02 -7.08 5.43
N LEU A 105 12.00 -6.69 4.15
CA LEU A 105 12.49 -7.51 3.06
C LEU A 105 13.97 -7.86 3.30
N LYS A 106 14.41 -9.00 2.76
CA LYS A 106 15.81 -9.44 2.75
C LYS A 106 16.64 -8.64 1.75
N THR A 107 16.04 -8.22 0.65
CA THR A 107 16.67 -7.35 -0.34
C THR A 107 15.79 -6.13 -0.59
N GLY A 108 16.34 -4.95 -0.27
CA GLY A 108 15.68 -3.68 -0.57
C GLY A 108 15.45 -3.54 -2.07
N ARG A 109 14.25 -3.10 -2.45
CA ARG A 109 13.83 -3.06 -3.85
C ARG A 109 12.80 -1.98 -4.14
N TYR A 110 12.90 -1.35 -5.30
CA TYR A 110 11.90 -0.43 -5.86
C TYR A 110 11.47 -0.89 -7.26
N LEU A 111 10.37 -0.35 -7.80
CA LEU A 111 9.81 -0.74 -9.11
C LEU A 111 9.50 -2.25 -9.22
N HIS A 112 9.27 -2.92 -8.09
CA HIS A 112 8.90 -4.34 -8.03
C HIS A 112 7.39 -4.51 -8.17
N THR A 113 6.94 -5.74 -8.40
CA THR A 113 5.51 -6.09 -8.36
C THR A 113 5.18 -6.77 -7.04
N ALA A 114 3.95 -6.58 -6.54
CA ALA A 114 3.40 -7.33 -5.41
C ALA A 114 2.11 -8.05 -5.83
N THR A 115 1.90 -9.26 -5.34
CA THR A 115 0.71 -10.07 -5.62
C THR A 115 0.22 -10.75 -4.35
N LEU A 116 -1.03 -10.46 -3.97
CA LEU A 116 -1.72 -11.19 -2.93
C LEU A 116 -2.10 -12.60 -3.42
N LEU A 117 -1.68 -13.61 -2.69
CA LEU A 117 -2.04 -15.00 -2.93
C LEU A 117 -3.36 -15.36 -2.23
N THR A 118 -4.02 -16.42 -2.70
CA THR A 118 -5.28 -16.93 -2.12
C THR A 118 -5.14 -17.42 -0.69
N ASN A 119 -3.93 -17.76 -0.25
CA ASN A 119 -3.62 -18.14 1.12
C ASN A 119 -3.34 -16.93 2.05
N GLY A 120 -3.50 -15.70 1.56
CA GLY A 120 -3.32 -14.46 2.33
C GLY A 120 -1.88 -13.96 2.42
N LYS A 121 -0.91 -14.64 1.82
CA LYS A 121 0.48 -14.18 1.74
C LYS A 121 0.69 -13.25 0.56
N VAL A 122 1.72 -12.41 0.60
CA VAL A 122 2.06 -11.50 -0.52
C VAL A 122 3.40 -11.90 -1.11
N VAL A 123 3.44 -12.15 -2.43
CA VAL A 123 4.68 -12.33 -3.17
C VAL A 123 5.13 -10.98 -3.72
N ILE A 124 6.39 -10.65 -3.50
CA ILE A 124 7.07 -9.56 -4.20
C ILE A 124 8.14 -10.15 -5.12
N ALA A 125 8.19 -9.69 -6.36
CA ALA A 125 9.13 -10.19 -7.35
C ALA A 125 9.80 -9.06 -8.14
N GLY A 126 11.08 -9.27 -8.46
CA GLY A 126 11.86 -8.40 -9.34
C GLY A 126 12.11 -7.01 -8.75
N GLY A 127 12.16 -6.03 -9.65
CA GLY A 127 12.48 -4.64 -9.34
C GLY A 127 13.98 -4.36 -9.37
N CYS A 128 14.33 -3.18 -8.86
CA CYS A 128 15.69 -2.66 -8.84
C CYS A 128 16.24 -2.68 -7.41
N GLY A 129 17.46 -3.19 -7.23
CA GLY A 129 18.25 -3.04 -6.01
C GLY A 129 18.96 -1.68 -5.96
N SER A 130 19.85 -1.50 -4.98
CA SER A 130 20.52 -0.20 -4.74
C SER A 130 21.66 0.16 -5.69
N SER A 131 21.99 -0.68 -6.69
CA SER A 131 23.04 -0.33 -7.66
C SER A 131 22.55 0.73 -8.65
N GLN A 132 23.48 1.53 -9.16
CA GLN A 132 23.23 2.57 -10.16
C GLN A 132 24.08 2.30 -11.42
N PRO A 133 23.48 2.18 -12.62
CA PRO A 133 22.04 2.18 -12.89
C PRO A 133 21.33 0.98 -12.23
N CYS A 134 19.99 1.00 -12.23
CA CYS A 134 19.15 -0.04 -11.64
C CYS A 134 19.75 -1.44 -11.84
N GLY A 135 20.04 -2.12 -10.72
CA GLY A 135 20.42 -3.53 -10.71
C GLY A 135 19.18 -4.39 -10.67
N PRO A 136 18.79 -5.02 -11.80
CA PRO A 136 17.58 -5.83 -11.84
C PRO A 136 17.75 -7.02 -10.88
N LEU A 137 16.76 -7.20 -10.02
CA LEU A 137 16.69 -8.35 -9.13
C LEU A 137 15.99 -9.50 -9.85
N ASN A 138 16.59 -10.68 -9.83
CA ASN A 138 15.96 -11.94 -10.24
C ASN A 138 15.31 -12.69 -9.06
N SER A 139 15.34 -12.11 -7.87
CA SER A 139 14.81 -12.73 -6.64
C SER A 139 13.36 -12.34 -6.35
N ALA A 140 12.69 -13.22 -5.62
CA ALA A 140 11.34 -12.99 -5.09
C ALA A 140 11.28 -13.29 -3.59
N GLU A 141 10.39 -12.61 -2.88
CA GLU A 141 10.20 -12.75 -1.44
C GLU A 141 8.71 -12.87 -1.09
N LEU A 142 8.41 -13.64 -0.06
CA LEU A 142 7.07 -13.94 0.42
C LEU A 142 6.87 -13.31 1.80
N TYR A 143 5.86 -12.47 1.93
CA TYR A 143 5.39 -11.92 3.20
C TYR A 143 4.27 -12.77 3.78
N ASP A 144 4.43 -13.13 5.06
CA ASP A 144 3.38 -13.74 5.87
C ASP A 144 2.77 -12.69 6.81
N ALA A 145 1.51 -12.32 6.57
CA ALA A 145 0.81 -11.29 7.34
C ALA A 145 0.45 -11.73 8.77
N THR A 146 0.46 -13.03 9.07
CA THR A 146 0.18 -13.54 10.43
C THR A 146 1.38 -13.33 11.34
N THR A 147 2.59 -13.48 10.80
CA THR A 147 3.84 -13.33 11.58
C THR A 147 4.55 -12.00 11.31
N GLY A 148 4.17 -11.29 10.25
CA GLY A 148 4.84 -10.07 9.81
C GLY A 148 6.24 -10.32 9.27
N THR A 149 6.52 -11.50 8.70
CA THR A 149 7.89 -11.90 8.29
C THR A 149 8.04 -12.11 6.79
N TRP A 150 9.23 -11.83 6.28
CA TRP A 150 9.64 -12.06 4.90
C TRP A 150 10.57 -13.26 4.75
N THR A 151 10.34 -14.05 3.70
CA THR A 151 11.17 -15.21 3.32
C THR A 151 11.51 -15.17 1.84
N SER A 152 12.76 -15.43 1.46
CA SER A 152 13.16 -15.55 0.05
C SER A 152 12.58 -16.83 -0.57
N ILE A 153 12.02 -16.75 -1.77
CA ILE A 153 11.31 -17.85 -2.44
C ILE A 153 11.73 -18.09 -3.91
N GLY A 154 12.82 -17.47 -4.37
CA GLY A 154 13.36 -17.72 -5.72
C GLY A 154 14.77 -17.16 -5.88
N ASN A 155 15.67 -18.01 -6.43
CA ASN A 155 17.03 -17.70 -6.87
C ASN A 155 17.23 -18.28 -8.27
#